data_AF-A0A7X5E090-F1
#
_entry.id   AF-A0A7X5E090-F1
#
_cell.length_a   1.000
_cell.length_b   1.000
_cell.length_c   1.000
_cell.angle_alpha   90.00
_cell.angle_beta   90.00
_cell.angle_gamma   90.00
#
_symmetry.space_group_name_H-M   'P 1'
#
loop_
_entity.id
_entity.type
_entity.pdbx_description
1 polymer ?
#
loop_
_entity_poly.entity_id
_entity_poly.type
_entity_poly.pdbx_seq_one_letter_code
_entity_poly.pdbx_strand_id
1 'polypeptide(L)'
;MQIDNNELAIRQNELDKQGKKQEAYEMKMEFLRQVREAGDHCPCQEKCPHHGNCFECVTIHRGHRDHLPMCLWDMVNERICALSHITEHTLRDYEDAHKNEP
;
A
#
# COMPACT_ATOMS: atom_id res chain seq x y z
N MET A 1 -12.62 8.96 -0.75
CA MET A 1 -11.34 9.69 -0.89
C MET A 1 -10.30 8.69 -1.35
N GLN A 2 -9.39 9.05 -2.24
CA GLN A 2 -8.30 8.14 -2.65
C GLN A 2 -7.11 8.31 -1.69
N ILE A 3 -6.59 7.19 -1.14
CA ILE A 3 -5.42 7.17 -0.25
C ILE A 3 -4.12 7.12 -1.07
N ASP A 4 -4.07 6.22 -2.05
CA ASP A 4 -2.87 6.02 -2.87
C ASP A 4 -2.63 7.21 -3.79
N ASN A 5 -1.38 7.68 -3.83
CA ASN A 5 -1.00 8.90 -4.56
C ASN A 5 -1.77 10.16 -4.15
N ASN A 6 -2.25 10.23 -2.90
CA ASN A 6 -2.98 11.40 -2.42
C ASN A 6 -2.10 12.66 -2.35
N GLU A 7 -2.61 13.76 -2.92
CA GLU A 7 -1.88 15.03 -3.02
C GLU A 7 -1.47 15.61 -1.65
N LEU A 8 -2.32 15.50 -0.62
CA LEU A 8 -2.00 15.97 0.73
C LEU A 8 -0.86 15.16 1.35
N ALA A 9 -0.87 13.84 1.17
CA ALA A 9 0.18 12.97 1.70
C ALA A 9 1.53 13.21 0.99
N ILE A 10 1.51 13.40 -0.34
CA ILE A 10 2.70 13.74 -1.12
C ILE A 10 3.25 15.10 -0.69
N ARG A 11 2.39 16.13 -0.63
CA ARG A 11 2.80 17.48 -0.25
C ARG A 11 3.31 17.55 1.19
N GLN A 12 2.69 16.80 2.10
CA GLN A 12 3.17 16.66 3.47
C GLN A 12 4.60 16.14 3.52
N ASN A 13 4.93 15.13 2.73
CA ASN A 13 6.27 14.55 2.66
C ASN A 13 7.30 15.56 2.09
N GLU A 14 6.91 16.37 1.10
CA GLU A 14 7.75 17.45 0.57
C GLU A 14 8.07 18.52 1.64
N LEU A 15 7.06 18.97 2.38
CA LEU A 15 7.22 19.95 3.47
C LEU A 15 8.14 19.41 4.56
N ASP A 16 8.00 18.12 4.91
CA ASP A 16 8.83 17.49 5.92
C ASP A 16 10.31 17.43 5.52
N LYS A 17 10.60 17.14 4.24
CA LYS A 17 11.94 17.18 3.63
C LYS A 17 12.53 18.59 3.59
N GLN A 18 11.69 19.61 3.47
CA GLN A 18 12.10 21.03 3.52
C GLN A 18 12.30 21.54 4.96
N GLY A 19 12.06 20.72 5.99
CA GLY A 19 12.19 21.11 7.39
C GLY A 19 11.00 21.88 7.95
N LYS A 20 9.91 22.05 7.18
CA LYS A 20 8.69 22.76 7.59
C LYS A 20 7.78 21.89 8.46
N LYS A 21 8.26 21.54 9.66
CA LYS A 21 7.64 20.51 10.52
C LYS A 21 6.20 20.83 10.92
N GLN A 22 5.87 22.09 11.22
CA GLN A 22 4.53 22.48 11.63
C GLN A 22 3.51 22.35 10.49
N GLU A 23 3.81 22.92 9.32
CA GLU A 23 2.96 22.82 8.12
C GLU A 23 2.77 21.35 7.71
N ALA A 24 3.84 20.55 7.75
CA ALA A 24 3.77 19.11 7.47
C ALA A 24 2.87 18.37 8.47
N TYR A 25 2.94 18.71 9.76
CA TYR A 25 2.10 18.09 10.78
C TYR A 25 0.62 18.41 10.58
N GLU A 26 0.28 19.67 10.34
CA GLU A 26 -1.10 20.10 10.08
C GLU A 26 -1.68 19.39 8.86
N MET A 27 -0.91 19.32 7.77
CA MET A 27 -1.32 18.61 6.55
C MET A 27 -1.50 17.11 6.78
N LYS A 28 -0.61 16.49 7.57
CA LYS A 28 -0.76 15.07 7.96
C LYS A 28 -2.05 14.83 8.73
N MET A 29 -2.38 15.71 9.67
CA MET A 29 -3.60 15.58 10.47
C MET A 29 -4.85 15.74 9.61
N GLU A 30 -4.85 16.68 8.67
CA GLU A 30 -5.95 16.87 7.73
C GLU A 30 -6.15 15.66 6.83
N PHE A 31 -5.07 15.12 6.25
CA PHE A 31 -5.13 13.88 5.47
C PHE A 31 -5.74 12.73 6.29
N LEU A 32 -5.24 12.50 7.51
CA LEU A 32 -5.75 11.44 8.39
C LEU A 32 -7.21 11.68 8.81
N ARG A 33 -7.65 12.93 8.98
CA ARG A 33 -9.04 13.29 9.27
C ARG A 33 -9.95 12.89 8.10
N GLN A 34 -9.59 13.29 6.88
CA GLN A 34 -10.37 12.98 5.68
C GLN A 34 -10.45 11.46 5.43
N VAL A 35 -9.35 10.72 5.65
CA VAL A 35 -9.35 9.25 5.54
C VAL A 35 -10.33 8.60 6.52
N ARG A 36 -10.34 9.05 7.78
CA ARG A 36 -11.26 8.53 8.81
C ARG A 36 -12.72 8.83 8.48
N GLU A 37 -13.01 10.05 8.03
CA GLU A 37 -14.39 10.45 7.67
C GLU A 37 -14.91 9.73 6.44
N ALA A 38 -14.03 9.38 5.50
CA ALA A 38 -14.42 8.69 4.28
C ALA A 38 -14.66 7.17 4.48
N GLY A 39 -14.28 6.59 5.64
CA GLY A 39 -14.66 5.23 6.03
C GLY A 39 -13.79 4.12 5.44
N ASP A 40 -14.42 3.09 4.88
CA ASP A 40 -13.74 1.90 4.34
C ASP A 40 -13.15 2.16 2.95
N HIS A 41 -11.85 1.92 2.80
CA HIS A 41 -11.09 2.04 1.55
C HIS A 41 -10.45 0.72 1.14
N CYS A 42 -10.84 -0.39 1.77
CA CYS A 42 -10.24 -1.68 1.51
C CYS A 42 -10.67 -2.20 0.12
N PRO A 43 -9.73 -2.58 -0.79
CA PRO A 43 -10.08 -3.19 -2.08
C PRO A 43 -10.43 -4.68 -1.95
N CYS A 44 -10.40 -5.24 -0.74
CA CYS A 44 -10.68 -6.63 -0.46
C CYS A 44 -12.12 -7.00 -0.81
N GLN A 45 -12.30 -8.06 -1.60
CA GLN A 45 -13.62 -8.58 -1.96
C GLN A 45 -14.21 -9.53 -0.90
N GLU A 46 -13.39 -10.00 0.05
CA GLU A 46 -13.83 -10.90 1.11
C GLU A 46 -14.72 -10.20 2.14
N LYS A 47 -15.66 -10.94 2.71
CA LYS A 47 -16.49 -10.46 3.83
C LYS A 47 -15.69 -10.52 5.13
N CYS A 48 -14.93 -9.46 5.41
CA CYS A 48 -14.09 -9.37 6.60
C CYS A 48 -14.61 -8.28 7.58
N PRO A 49 -14.74 -8.58 8.88
CA PRO A 49 -15.23 -7.62 9.88
C PRO A 49 -14.24 -6.48 10.17
N HIS A 50 -13.00 -6.58 9.70
CA HIS A 50 -11.92 -5.61 9.95
C HIS A 50 -11.78 -4.54 8.86
N HIS A 51 -12.68 -4.53 7.87
CA HIS A 51 -12.72 -3.50 6.83
C HIS A 51 -12.85 -2.09 7.44
N GLY A 52 -12.20 -1.10 6.82
CA GLY A 52 -12.04 0.25 7.37
C GLY A 52 -11.14 0.36 8.62
N ASN A 53 -10.72 -0.74 9.25
CA ASN A 53 -9.82 -0.74 10.41
C ASN A 53 -8.40 -1.16 10.00
N CYS A 54 -7.61 -0.17 9.56
CA CYS A 54 -6.22 -0.39 9.14
C CYS A 54 -5.35 -1.02 10.23
N PHE A 55 -5.57 -0.67 11.50
CA PHE A 55 -4.78 -1.20 12.62
C PHE A 55 -5.01 -2.71 12.80
N GLU A 56 -6.26 -3.15 12.85
CA GLU A 56 -6.59 -4.57 12.99
C GLU A 56 -6.15 -5.37 11.77
N CYS A 57 -6.46 -4.88 10.56
CA CYS A 57 -6.09 -5.53 9.30
C CYS A 57 -4.58 -5.79 9.22
N VAL A 58 -3.75 -4.75 9.41
CA VAL A 58 -2.29 -4.90 9.35
C VAL A 58 -1.76 -5.83 10.46
N THR A 59 -2.32 -5.76 11.66
CA THR A 59 -1.90 -6.60 12.79
C THR A 59 -2.14 -8.08 12.49
N ILE A 60 -3.31 -8.42 11.96
CA ILE A 60 -3.69 -9.81 11.63
C ILE A 60 -2.80 -10.36 10.51
N HIS A 61 -2.66 -9.65 9.38
CA HIS A 61 -1.81 -10.12 8.27
C HIS A 61 -0.34 -10.24 8.68
N ARG A 62 0.17 -9.34 9.51
CA ARG A 62 1.52 -9.45 10.08
C ARG A 62 1.67 -10.67 10.98
N GLY A 63 0.64 -11.01 11.76
CA GLY A 63 0.62 -12.19 12.61
C GLY A 63 0.63 -13.50 11.81
N HIS A 64 -0.21 -13.59 10.77
CA HIS A 64 -0.30 -14.77 9.92
C HIS A 64 0.93 -14.97 9.04
N ARG A 65 1.53 -13.88 8.54
CA ARG A 65 2.65 -13.88 7.58
C ARG A 65 2.39 -14.66 6.27
N ASP A 66 1.13 -14.94 5.97
CA ASP A 66 0.72 -15.67 4.78
C ASP A 66 0.78 -14.76 3.53
N HIS A 67 0.21 -13.56 3.61
CA HIS A 67 0.24 -12.57 2.53
C HIS A 67 0.09 -11.13 3.05
N LEU A 68 0.38 -10.16 2.18
CA LEU A 68 0.16 -8.73 2.45
C LEU A 68 -1.33 -8.36 2.38
N PRO A 69 -1.79 -7.37 3.16
CA PRO A 69 -3.09 -6.74 2.94
C PRO A 69 -3.24 -6.25 1.49
N MET A 70 -4.40 -6.45 0.88
CA MET A 70 -4.64 -6.08 -0.52
C MET A 70 -4.44 -4.57 -0.80
N CYS A 71 -4.68 -3.70 0.17
CA CYS A 71 -4.39 -2.27 0.05
C CYS A 71 -2.90 -1.93 -0.15
N LEU A 72 -1.99 -2.88 0.09
CA LEU A 72 -0.55 -2.73 -0.18
C LEU A 72 -0.10 -3.39 -1.48
N TRP A 73 -0.97 -4.15 -2.15
CA TRP A 73 -0.58 -4.93 -3.31
C TRP A 73 -0.13 -4.03 -4.45
N ASP A 74 -0.88 -2.97 -4.77
CA ASP A 74 -0.52 -2.08 -5.89
C ASP A 74 0.85 -1.43 -5.66
N MET A 75 1.12 -0.92 -4.44
CA MET A 75 2.43 -0.36 -4.08
C MET A 75 3.58 -1.35 -4.28
N VAL A 76 3.38 -2.62 -3.93
CA VAL A 76 4.41 -3.67 -4.08
C VAL A 76 4.52 -4.12 -5.54
N ASN A 77 3.39 -4.27 -6.23
CA ASN A 77 3.30 -4.64 -7.63
C ASN A 77 3.96 -3.60 -8.53
N GLU A 78 3.89 -2.30 -8.23
CA GLU A 78 4.64 -1.25 -8.92
C GLU A 78 6.16 -1.54 -8.88
N ARG A 79 6.68 -1.99 -7.74
CA ARG A 79 8.11 -2.31 -7.58
C ARG A 79 8.49 -3.62 -8.25
N ILE A 80 7.65 -4.64 -8.13
CA ILE A 80 7.85 -5.93 -8.81
C ILE A 80 7.79 -5.73 -10.32
N CYS A 81 6.85 -4.93 -10.82
CA CYS A 81 6.73 -4.60 -12.24
C CYS A 81 8.00 -3.91 -12.74
N ALA A 82 8.48 -2.86 -12.05
CA ALA A 82 9.74 -2.19 -12.40
C ALA A 82 10.94 -3.15 -12.39
N LEU A 83 11.00 -4.09 -11.45
CA LEU A 83 12.03 -5.12 -11.42
C LEU A 83 11.90 -6.10 -12.59
N SER A 84 10.69 -6.53 -12.93
CA SER A 84 10.44 -7.48 -14.02
C SER A 84 10.89 -6.95 -15.39
N HIS A 85 11.00 -5.63 -15.57
CA HIS A 85 11.52 -5.02 -16.81
C HIS A 85 12.96 -5.47 -17.12
N ILE A 86 13.78 -5.83 -16.13
CA ILE A 86 15.18 -6.25 -16.35
C ILE A 86 15.28 -7.56 -17.14
N THR A 87 14.20 -8.36 -17.15
CA THR A 87 14.08 -9.58 -17.94
C THR A 87 12.89 -9.51 -18.88
N GLU A 88 12.50 -8.32 -19.36
CA GLU A 88 11.38 -8.17 -20.33
C GLU A 88 10.08 -8.85 -19.86
N HIS A 89 9.81 -8.84 -18.54
CA HIS A 89 8.66 -9.48 -17.90
C HIS A 89 8.61 -11.03 -17.98
N THR A 90 9.70 -11.71 -18.33
CA THR A 90 9.73 -13.18 -18.49
C THR A 90 9.76 -13.98 -17.18
N LEU A 91 9.72 -13.34 -16.01
CA LEU A 91 9.86 -14.03 -14.71
C LEU A 91 8.81 -15.12 -14.54
N ARG A 92 7.54 -14.83 -14.85
CA ARG A 92 6.45 -15.80 -14.70
C ARG A 92 6.62 -17.00 -15.64
N ASP A 93 6.97 -16.75 -16.89
CA ASP A 93 7.21 -17.81 -17.88
C ASP A 93 8.40 -18.69 -17.46
N TYR A 94 9.45 -18.07 -16.91
CA TYR A 94 10.59 -18.79 -16.35
C TYR A 94 10.17 -19.68 -15.17
N GLU A 95 9.44 -19.14 -14.19
CA GLU A 95 8.91 -19.91 -13.06
C GLU A 95 8.03 -21.08 -13.50
N ASP A 96 7.14 -20.86 -14.46
CA ASP A 96 6.24 -21.89 -14.96
C ASP A 96 7.01 -23.00 -15.70
N ALA A 97 8.09 -22.68 -16.42
CA ALA A 97 8.98 -23.65 -17.07
C ALA A 97 9.84 -24.44 -16.07
N HIS A 98 10.19 -23.87 -14.91
CA HIS A 98 11.13 -24.45 -13.94
C HIS A 98 10.45 -24.93 -12.63
N LYS A 99 9.12 -24.91 -12.56
CA LYS A 99 8.29 -25.22 -11.37
C LYS A 99 8.55 -26.58 -10.71
N ASN A 100 9.11 -27.53 -11.46
CA ASN A 100 9.38 -28.89 -11.02
C ASN A 100 10.88 -29.25 -11.04
N GLU A 101 11.75 -28.24 -11.17
CA GLU A 101 13.19 -28.49 -11.04
C GLU A 101 13.54 -28.78 -9.57
N PRO A 102 14.40 -29.78 -9.32
CA PRO A 102 14.73 -30.25 -7.98
C PRO A 102 15.51 -29.24 -7.13
#